data_AF-A0A7S1L1A0-F1
#
_entry.id   AF-A0A7S1L1A0-F1
#
_cell.length_a   1.000
_cell.length_b   1.000
_cell.length_c   1.000
_cell.angle_alpha   90.00
_cell.angle_beta   90.00
_cell.angle_gamma   90.00
#
_symmetry.space_group_name_H-M   'P 1'
#
loop_
_entity.id
_entity.type
_entity.pdbx_description
1 polymer ?
#
loop_
_entity_poly.entity_id
_entity_poly.type
_entity_poly.pdbx_seq_one_letter_code
_entity_poly.pdbx_strand_id
1 'polypeptide(L)'
;DSALPGAYVMYRARIKDKCGVPNPGTGPRHVNPHKPGDVARVMTTSWSKLDEVRTTHSSGFKFFMALILVLWYVNLVDELKDIIHLWDLIRNFPVEEDWPFMTPTMSAKVQSLRKSVSRRLSHSFGSFRDVEMPPEVAEESCEEEKAINTPRSITITAFARPHQLILVGMASVRSLLLVYLGYSGTYFLLSNQSYIDLLLNALALAFIFELDEFLYNFLVPEATKDKLDSLAPLTYKSSLPATGCGRILLAKYLWGMFFIPVLSWFVVWCHDSNHTVPMLKALQCACMQEGDRCLAAAMFDKSWWDAYWAEMAVLRARGT
;
A
#
# COMPACT_ATOMS: atom_id res chain seq x y z
N ASP A 1 -30.40 15.04 -44.32
CA ASP A 1 -29.75 13.92 -43.59
C ASP A 1 -28.23 13.92 -43.74
N SER A 2 -27.56 14.93 -43.18
CA SER A 2 -26.11 14.94 -43.05
C SER A 2 -25.74 14.31 -41.72
N ALA A 3 -25.75 12.97 -41.68
CA ALA A 3 -25.26 12.23 -40.54
C ALA A 3 -23.79 12.61 -40.31
N LEU A 4 -23.47 13.07 -39.10
CA LEU A 4 -22.08 13.28 -38.69
C LEU A 4 -21.32 11.95 -38.81
N PRO A 5 -20.03 11.95 -39.20
CA PRO A 5 -19.24 10.73 -39.25
C PRO A 5 -19.33 9.97 -37.93
N GLY A 6 -19.53 8.65 -37.97
CA GLY A 6 -19.70 7.83 -36.75
C GLY A 6 -18.56 8.00 -35.73
N ALA A 7 -17.35 8.29 -36.20
CA ALA A 7 -16.20 8.61 -35.35
C ALA A 7 -16.43 9.85 -34.46
N TYR A 8 -17.10 10.88 -34.97
CA TYR A 8 -17.41 12.09 -34.20
C TYR A 8 -18.41 11.81 -33.07
N VAL A 9 -19.43 10.99 -33.36
CA VAL A 9 -20.43 10.58 -32.35
C VAL A 9 -19.76 9.79 -31.22
N MET A 10 -18.89 8.85 -31.57
CA MET A 10 -18.11 8.06 -30.59
C MET A 10 -17.16 8.94 -29.76
N TYR A 11 -16.47 9.88 -30.40
CA TYR A 11 -15.60 10.84 -29.72
C TYR A 11 -16.37 11.69 -28.71
N ARG A 12 -17.52 12.25 -29.11
CA ARG A 12 -18.36 13.06 -28.23
C ARG A 12 -18.90 12.27 -27.05
N ALA A 13 -19.27 11.00 -27.25
CA ALA A 13 -19.68 10.11 -26.17
C ALA A 13 -18.54 9.86 -25.17
N ARG A 14 -17.31 9.61 -25.64
CA ARG A 14 -16.13 9.42 -24.76
C ARG A 14 -15.78 10.69 -24.00
N ILE A 15 -15.86 11.87 -24.63
CA ILE A 15 -15.66 13.14 -23.93
C ILE A 15 -16.71 13.32 -22.84
N LYS A 16 -17.98 13.07 -23.13
CA LYS A 16 -19.03 13.18 -22.13
C LYS A 16 -18.80 12.23 -20.93
N ASP A 17 -18.32 11.01 -21.19
CA ASP A 17 -17.96 10.06 -20.13
C ASP A 17 -16.77 10.54 -19.27
N LYS A 18 -15.71 11.05 -19.90
CA LYS A 18 -14.48 11.44 -19.19
C LYS A 18 -14.53 12.83 -18.56
N CYS A 19 -15.13 13.79 -19.24
CA CYS A 19 -15.22 15.20 -18.83
C CYS A 19 -16.48 15.51 -18.01
N GLY A 20 -17.56 14.72 -18.17
CA GLY A 20 -18.82 14.95 -17.47
C GLY A 20 -19.82 15.81 -18.25
N VAL A 21 -20.65 16.59 -17.55
CA VAL A 21 -21.65 17.45 -18.18
C VAL A 21 -21.01 18.81 -18.49
N PRO A 22 -21.14 19.32 -19.74
CA PRO A 22 -20.65 20.65 -20.08
C PRO A 22 -21.53 21.72 -19.43
N ASN A 23 -20.91 22.63 -18.69
CA ASN A 23 -21.53 23.81 -18.14
C ASN A 23 -21.17 25.02 -19.03
N PRO A 24 -22.10 25.50 -19.86
CA PRO A 24 -21.83 26.57 -20.80
C PRO A 24 -21.65 27.91 -20.06
N GLY A 25 -20.53 28.56 -20.29
CA GLY A 25 -20.20 29.89 -19.78
C GLY A 25 -20.00 30.89 -20.92
N THR A 26 -20.18 32.18 -20.61
CA THR A 26 -19.84 33.25 -21.56
C THR A 26 -18.35 33.51 -21.50
N GLY A 27 -17.64 33.18 -22.56
CA GLY A 27 -16.19 33.40 -22.68
C GLY A 27 -15.83 34.81 -23.14
N PRO A 28 -14.54 35.05 -23.42
CA PRO A 28 -14.05 36.36 -23.84
C PRO A 28 -14.67 36.80 -25.17
N ARG A 29 -14.82 38.12 -25.28
CA ARG A 29 -15.34 38.80 -26.46
C ARG A 29 -14.19 39.10 -27.42
N HIS A 30 -14.18 38.49 -28.59
CA HIS A 30 -13.25 38.82 -29.67
C HIS A 30 -13.89 39.86 -30.59
N VAL A 31 -13.26 41.02 -30.69
CA VAL A 31 -13.68 42.11 -31.56
C VAL A 31 -12.87 42.04 -32.84
N ASN A 32 -13.56 42.05 -33.98
CA ASN A 32 -12.89 42.10 -35.28
C ASN A 32 -12.10 43.42 -35.41
N PRO A 33 -10.78 43.38 -35.65
CA PRO A 33 -9.97 44.59 -35.76
C PRO A 33 -10.37 45.47 -36.95
N HIS A 34 -10.98 44.91 -38.00
CA HIS A 34 -11.39 45.64 -39.21
C HIS A 34 -12.79 46.23 -39.13
N LYS A 35 -13.62 45.78 -38.18
CA LYS A 35 -14.98 46.27 -38.01
C LYS A 35 -15.42 46.11 -36.55
N PRO A 36 -15.37 47.16 -35.73
CA PRO A 36 -15.60 47.07 -34.28
C PRO A 36 -17.02 46.61 -33.87
N GLY A 37 -17.98 46.68 -34.80
CA GLY A 37 -19.33 46.14 -34.61
C GLY A 37 -19.43 44.61 -34.79
N ASP A 38 -18.48 43.97 -35.48
CA ASP A 38 -18.46 42.52 -35.69
C ASP A 38 -17.73 41.87 -34.52
N VAL A 39 -18.51 41.19 -33.68
CA VAL A 39 -18.05 40.63 -32.41
C VAL A 39 -18.40 39.17 -32.33
N ALA A 40 -17.39 38.33 -32.07
CA ALA A 40 -17.58 36.94 -31.73
C ALA A 40 -17.46 36.77 -30.20
N ARG A 41 -18.47 36.16 -29.57
CA ARG A 41 -18.32 35.66 -28.20
C ARG A 41 -17.88 34.22 -28.27
N VAL A 42 -16.74 33.92 -27.66
CA VAL A 42 -16.34 32.52 -27.47
C VAL A 42 -17.17 31.95 -26.33
N MET A 43 -17.70 30.75 -26.51
CA MET A 43 -18.39 30.02 -25.46
C MET A 43 -17.35 29.19 -24.71
N THR A 44 -17.09 29.52 -23.44
CA THR A 44 -16.25 28.68 -22.58
C THR A 44 -17.11 27.57 -22.02
N THR A 45 -16.63 26.33 -22.04
CA THR A 45 -17.36 25.20 -21.47
C THR A 45 -16.58 24.67 -20.28
N SER A 46 -17.10 24.80 -19.06
CA SER A 46 -16.51 24.09 -17.91
C SER A 46 -17.09 22.68 -17.82
N TRP A 47 -16.36 21.78 -17.18
CA TRP A 47 -16.68 20.36 -17.14
C TRP A 47 -16.65 19.87 -15.70
N SER A 48 -17.77 19.29 -15.24
CA SER A 48 -17.94 18.93 -13.82
C SER A 48 -16.87 17.98 -13.29
N LYS A 49 -16.46 16.96 -14.07
CA LYS A 49 -15.40 16.03 -13.64
C LYS A 49 -14.01 16.66 -13.64
N LEU A 50 -13.76 17.63 -14.53
CA LEU A 50 -12.47 18.32 -14.55
C LEU A 50 -12.28 19.16 -13.28
N ASP A 51 -13.36 19.81 -12.81
CA ASP A 51 -13.32 20.57 -11.56
C ASP A 51 -13.11 19.66 -10.36
N GLU A 52 -13.72 18.47 -10.33
CA GLU A 52 -13.45 17.43 -9.32
C GLU A 52 -11.98 16.97 -9.35
N VAL A 53 -11.42 16.65 -10.51
CA VAL A 53 -9.99 16.30 -10.60
C VAL A 53 -9.10 17.48 -10.19
N ARG A 54 -9.49 18.72 -10.49
CA ARG A 54 -8.74 19.91 -10.06
C ARG A 54 -8.76 20.08 -8.53
N THR A 55 -9.87 19.78 -7.85
CA THR A 55 -9.92 19.84 -6.38
C THR A 55 -9.04 18.77 -5.74
N THR A 56 -8.85 17.60 -6.37
CA THR A 56 -7.89 16.59 -5.89
C THR A 56 -6.43 17.06 -5.93
N HIS A 57 -6.10 18.01 -6.81
CA HIS A 57 -4.76 18.60 -6.85
C HIS A 57 -4.54 19.69 -5.78
N SER A 58 -5.58 20.08 -5.02
CA SER A 58 -5.44 21.07 -3.95
C SER A 58 -4.49 20.58 -2.86
N SER A 59 -3.74 21.51 -2.25
CA SER A 59 -2.84 21.18 -1.12
C SER A 59 -3.60 20.57 0.06
N GLY A 60 -4.84 21.02 0.30
CA GLY A 60 -5.72 20.47 1.33
C GLY A 60 -6.04 18.99 1.10
N PHE A 61 -6.38 18.61 -0.14
CA PHE A 61 -6.63 17.20 -0.47
C PHE A 61 -5.37 16.34 -0.32
N LYS A 62 -4.21 16.82 -0.78
CA LYS A 62 -2.93 16.11 -0.64
C LYS A 62 -2.54 15.91 0.82
N PHE A 63 -2.72 16.92 1.65
CA PHE A 63 -2.49 16.83 3.09
C PHE A 63 -3.43 15.81 3.74
N PHE A 64 -4.72 15.86 3.42
CA PHE A 64 -5.69 14.89 3.92
C PHE A 64 -5.36 13.45 3.51
N MET A 65 -5.01 13.23 2.24
CA MET A 65 -4.57 11.92 1.73
C MET A 65 -3.32 11.42 2.44
N ALA A 66 -2.35 12.31 2.72
CA ALA A 66 -1.16 11.97 3.49
C ALA A 66 -1.51 11.55 4.94
N LEU A 67 -2.45 12.22 5.60
CA LEU A 67 -2.91 11.84 6.94
C LEU A 67 -3.53 10.44 6.95
N ILE A 68 -4.37 10.13 5.97
CA ILE A 68 -4.99 8.80 5.87
C ILE A 68 -3.93 7.72 5.59
N LEU A 69 -2.94 8.00 4.75
CA LEU A 69 -1.81 7.10 4.54
C LEU A 69 -0.95 6.92 5.80
N VAL A 70 -0.82 7.95 6.65
CA VAL A 70 -0.15 7.80 7.97
C VAL A 70 -0.91 6.79 8.83
N LEU A 71 -2.23 6.91 8.95
CA LEU A 71 -3.04 5.95 9.71
C LEU A 71 -2.90 4.53 9.15
N TRP A 72 -2.96 4.39 7.83
CA TRP A 72 -2.76 3.11 7.14
C TRP A 72 -1.39 2.49 7.43
N TYR A 73 -0.31 3.25 7.33
CA TYR A 73 1.04 2.76 7.60
C TYR A 73 1.30 2.47 9.07
N VAL A 74 0.67 3.18 10.01
CA VAL A 74 0.75 2.84 11.44
C VAL A 74 0.17 1.45 11.68
N ASN A 75 -1.01 1.16 11.13
CA ASN A 75 -1.62 -0.18 11.24
C ASN A 75 -0.74 -1.26 10.59
N LEU A 76 -0.15 -0.96 9.43
CA LEU A 76 0.75 -1.88 8.73
C LEU A 76 2.04 -2.15 9.53
N VAL A 77 2.59 -1.15 10.21
CA VAL A 77 3.79 -1.30 11.06
C VAL A 77 3.48 -2.11 12.31
N ASP A 78 2.30 -1.96 12.90
CA ASP A 78 1.88 -2.76 14.04
C ASP A 78 1.77 -4.25 13.64
N GLU A 79 1.13 -4.58 12.53
CA GLU A 79 1.08 -5.97 12.01
C GLU A 79 2.48 -6.50 11.61
N LEU A 80 3.33 -5.67 10.98
CA LEU A 80 4.70 -6.05 10.66
C LEU A 80 5.49 -6.43 11.90
N LYS A 81 5.31 -5.70 13.01
CA LYS A 81 5.99 -5.97 14.27
C LYS A 81 5.57 -7.33 14.84
N ASP A 82 4.29 -7.66 14.78
CA ASP A 82 3.78 -8.95 15.26
C ASP A 82 4.31 -10.11 14.41
N ILE A 83 4.41 -9.91 13.10
CA ILE A 83 5.06 -10.86 12.18
C ILE A 83 6.56 -11.03 12.52
N ILE A 84 7.28 -9.95 12.81
CA ILE A 84 8.69 -10.01 13.23
C ILE A 84 8.84 -10.80 14.53
N HIS A 85 7.99 -10.57 15.52
CA HIS A 85 7.99 -11.33 16.77
C HIS A 85 7.66 -12.80 16.55
N LEU A 86 6.73 -13.12 15.65
CA LEU A 86 6.40 -14.50 15.29
C LEU A 86 7.60 -15.20 14.63
N TRP A 87 8.29 -14.53 13.71
CA TRP A 87 9.53 -15.06 13.12
C TRP A 87 10.65 -15.23 14.14
N ASP A 88 10.80 -14.30 15.08
CA ASP A 88 11.78 -14.38 16.16
C ASP A 88 11.49 -15.57 17.10
N LEU A 89 10.21 -15.80 17.44
CA LEU A 89 9.77 -16.98 18.18
C LEU A 89 10.11 -18.27 17.43
N ILE A 90 9.73 -18.38 16.15
CA ILE A 90 9.96 -19.59 15.33
C ILE A 90 11.44 -19.93 15.23
N ARG A 91 12.30 -18.90 15.18
CA ARG A 91 13.75 -19.06 15.03
C ARG A 91 14.45 -19.45 16.33
N ASN A 92 14.07 -18.85 17.45
CA ASN A 92 14.80 -18.98 18.71
C ASN A 92 14.21 -20.00 19.67
N PHE A 93 12.94 -20.39 19.50
CA PHE A 93 12.30 -21.36 20.38
C PHE A 93 12.78 -22.79 20.06
N PRO A 94 13.16 -23.59 21.08
CA PRO A 94 13.65 -24.95 20.88
C PRO A 94 12.57 -25.86 20.32
N VAL A 95 13.00 -26.80 19.48
CA VAL A 95 12.12 -27.74 18.79
C VAL A 95 12.52 -29.14 19.19
N GLU A 96 11.55 -29.90 19.68
CA GLU A 96 11.73 -31.32 20.01
C GLU A 96 12.03 -32.10 18.72
N GLU A 97 13.11 -32.90 18.73
CA GLU A 97 13.53 -33.63 17.54
C GLU A 97 12.71 -34.91 17.29
N ASP A 98 11.93 -35.35 18.28
CA ASP A 98 11.15 -36.57 18.18
C ASP A 98 9.91 -36.37 17.29
N TRP A 99 9.89 -37.09 16.17
CA TRP A 99 8.76 -37.12 15.25
C TRP A 99 7.87 -38.32 15.61
N PRO A 100 6.76 -38.14 16.34
CA PRO A 100 5.94 -39.27 16.81
C PRO A 100 5.30 -40.06 15.66
N PHE A 101 5.21 -39.48 14.47
CA PHE A 101 4.61 -40.14 13.30
C PHE A 101 5.63 -40.78 12.34
N MET A 102 6.93 -40.49 12.48
CA MET A 102 7.94 -41.08 11.60
C MET A 102 8.40 -42.42 12.14
N THR A 103 8.26 -43.46 11.33
CA THR A 103 8.88 -44.75 11.62
C THR A 103 10.42 -44.60 11.66
N PRO A 104 11.12 -45.37 12.51
CA PRO A 104 12.59 -45.28 12.64
C PRO A 104 13.34 -45.54 11.32
N THR A 105 12.71 -46.25 10.38
CA THR A 105 13.27 -46.46 9.04
C THR A 105 13.21 -45.19 8.17
N MET A 106 12.18 -44.37 8.32
CA MET A 106 12.07 -43.09 7.62
C MET A 106 13.01 -42.05 8.21
N SER A 107 13.17 -42.00 9.54
CA SER A 107 14.11 -41.07 10.18
C SER A 107 15.56 -41.33 9.72
N ALA A 108 15.97 -42.60 9.59
CA ALA A 108 17.28 -42.97 9.07
C ALA A 108 17.51 -42.50 7.62
N LYS A 109 16.50 -42.62 6.75
CA LYS A 109 16.57 -42.11 5.37
C LYS A 109 16.62 -40.57 5.31
N VAL A 110 15.85 -39.88 6.16
CA VAL A 110 15.87 -38.41 6.22
C VAL A 110 17.23 -37.93 6.74
N GLN A 111 17.81 -38.61 7.71
CA GLN A 111 19.11 -38.26 8.26
C GLN A 111 20.24 -38.45 7.21
N SER A 112 20.16 -39.48 6.36
CA SER A 112 21.12 -39.69 5.26
C SER A 112 20.97 -38.65 4.14
N LEU A 113 19.75 -38.25 3.81
CA LEU A 113 19.46 -37.13 2.90
C LEU A 113 19.98 -35.81 3.45
N ARG A 114 19.74 -35.50 4.72
CA ARG A 114 20.21 -34.28 5.38
C ARG A 114 21.74 -34.18 5.38
N LYS A 115 22.45 -35.29 5.68
CA LYS A 115 23.92 -35.34 5.61
C LYS A 115 24.43 -35.10 4.18
N SER A 116 23.72 -35.60 3.16
CA SER A 116 24.10 -35.43 1.76
C SER A 116 23.89 -33.99 1.28
N VAL A 117 22.78 -33.35 1.68
CA VAL A 117 22.48 -31.95 1.35
C VAL A 117 23.41 -30.98 2.08
N SER A 118 23.66 -31.21 3.37
CA SER A 118 24.57 -30.39 4.19
C SER A 118 25.98 -30.32 3.60
N ARG A 119 26.54 -31.44 3.12
CA ARG A 119 27.85 -31.47 2.46
C ARG A 119 27.91 -30.65 1.17
N ARG A 120 26.79 -30.51 0.44
CA ARG A 120 26.74 -29.69 -0.78
C ARG A 120 26.57 -28.20 -0.47
N LEU A 121 25.77 -27.87 0.54
CA LEU A 121 25.52 -26.48 0.93
C LEU A 121 26.72 -25.85 1.66
N SER A 122 27.48 -26.61 2.45
CA SER A 122 28.69 -26.10 3.11
C SER A 122 29.77 -25.66 2.12
N HIS A 123 29.83 -26.27 0.93
CA HIS A 123 30.75 -25.83 -0.12
C HIS A 123 30.34 -24.51 -0.79
N SER A 124 29.08 -24.09 -0.69
CA SER A 124 28.59 -22.86 -1.34
C SER A 124 28.49 -21.66 -0.40
N PHE A 125 28.63 -21.85 0.92
CA PHE A 125 28.41 -20.79 1.93
C PHE A 125 29.58 -20.63 2.92
N GLY A 126 30.76 -21.16 2.59
CA GLY A 126 31.97 -21.01 3.40
C GLY A 126 32.56 -19.60 3.30
N SER A 127 32.02 -18.64 4.05
CA SER A 127 32.75 -17.40 4.36
C SER A 127 32.28 -16.62 5.60
N PHE A 128 31.29 -17.07 6.38
CA PHE A 128 30.83 -16.29 7.54
C PHE A 128 30.53 -17.13 8.78
N ARG A 129 31.29 -16.82 9.85
CA ARG A 129 31.17 -17.18 11.27
C ARG A 129 31.90 -18.43 11.74
N ASP A 130 33.12 -18.19 12.25
CA ASP A 130 33.58 -18.79 13.50
C ASP A 130 33.58 -17.68 14.57
N VAL A 131 32.62 -17.73 15.49
CA VAL A 131 32.73 -17.11 16.83
C VAL A 131 32.31 -18.20 17.79
N GLU A 132 33.33 -18.91 18.26
CA GLU A 132 33.26 -19.97 19.25
C GLU A 132 33.01 -19.33 20.62
N MET A 133 31.83 -19.57 21.21
CA MET A 133 31.54 -19.18 22.59
C MET A 133 31.94 -20.31 23.53
N PRO A 134 32.58 -20.00 24.68
CA PRO A 134 33.03 -21.01 25.62
C PRO A 134 31.86 -21.67 26.35
N PRO A 135 32.01 -22.93 26.78
CA PRO A 135 31.00 -23.66 27.53
C PRO A 135 30.84 -23.07 28.93
N GLU A 136 29.65 -22.51 29.21
CA GLU A 136 29.21 -22.08 30.53
C GLU A 136 28.81 -23.34 31.34
N VAL A 137 29.58 -23.61 32.39
CA VAL A 137 29.38 -24.70 33.34
C VAL A 137 28.16 -24.37 34.19
N ALA A 138 27.06 -25.08 33.97
CA ALA A 138 25.89 -25.01 34.84
C ALA A 138 26.06 -26.02 35.99
N GLU A 139 26.23 -25.50 37.20
CA GLU A 139 26.13 -26.24 38.46
C GLU A 139 24.70 -26.74 38.65
N GLU A 140 24.54 -28.06 38.77
CA GLU A 140 23.29 -28.74 39.05
C GLU A 140 23.20 -28.94 40.58
N SER A 141 22.56 -28.01 41.28
CA SER A 141 22.20 -28.16 42.69
C SER A 141 20.76 -28.69 42.79
N CYS A 142 20.61 -29.96 43.19
CA CYS A 142 19.34 -30.55 43.58
C CYS A 142 18.85 -29.94 44.89
N GLU A 143 17.97 -28.94 44.82
CA GLU A 143 17.10 -28.59 45.94
C GLU A 143 15.78 -29.35 45.81
N GLU A 144 15.62 -30.30 46.73
CA GLU A 144 14.41 -31.07 46.98
C GLU A 144 13.42 -30.19 47.76
N GLU A 145 12.53 -29.49 47.04
CA GLU A 145 11.57 -28.56 47.63
C GLU A 145 10.19 -29.19 47.91
N LYS A 146 9.71 -28.93 49.13
CA LYS A 146 8.49 -29.45 49.74
C LYS A 146 7.23 -29.05 48.98
N ALA A 147 6.35 -30.04 48.79
CA ALA A 147 5.02 -29.93 48.20
C ALA A 147 4.10 -28.94 48.96
N ILE A 148 4.12 -27.67 48.57
CA ILE A 148 3.08 -26.69 48.87
C ILE A 148 2.15 -26.63 47.64
N ASN A 149 0.84 -26.58 47.87
CA ASN A 149 -0.23 -26.47 46.88
C ASN A 149 -0.16 -25.16 46.05
N THR A 150 0.93 -24.93 45.32
CA THR A 150 0.98 -23.94 44.25
C THR A 150 0.28 -24.53 43.01
N PRO A 151 -0.63 -23.77 42.37
CA PRO A 151 -1.29 -24.21 41.16
C PRO A 151 -0.23 -24.63 40.13
N ARG A 152 -0.35 -25.84 39.57
CA ARG A 152 0.59 -26.41 38.60
C ARG A 152 0.67 -25.48 37.39
N SER A 153 1.68 -24.63 37.34
CA SER A 153 1.97 -23.84 36.14
C SER A 153 2.52 -24.77 35.08
N ILE A 154 1.79 -24.90 33.98
CA ILE A 154 2.21 -25.72 32.84
C ILE A 154 3.25 -24.89 32.08
N THR A 155 4.53 -25.29 32.14
CA THR A 155 5.61 -24.67 31.38
C THR A 155 5.84 -25.43 30.08
N ILE A 156 5.75 -24.73 28.96
CA ILE A 156 6.02 -25.30 27.64
C ILE A 156 7.53 -25.23 27.39
N THR A 157 8.19 -26.39 27.31
CA THR A 157 9.65 -26.48 27.17
C THR A 157 10.11 -26.50 25.71
N ALA A 158 9.34 -27.11 24.81
CA ALA A 158 9.69 -27.22 23.39
C ALA A 158 8.45 -27.35 22.50
N PHE A 159 8.59 -27.00 21.22
CA PHE A 159 7.57 -27.26 20.21
C PHE A 159 7.81 -28.56 19.46
N ALA A 160 6.74 -29.31 19.18
CA ALA A 160 6.78 -30.41 18.24
C ALA A 160 6.98 -29.90 16.79
N ARG A 161 7.75 -30.64 15.98
CA ARG A 161 8.02 -30.33 14.56
C ARG A 161 6.79 -30.05 13.69
N PRO A 162 5.70 -30.84 13.73
CA PRO A 162 4.51 -30.53 12.93
C PRO A 162 3.89 -29.19 13.33
N HIS A 163 3.89 -28.84 14.63
CA HIS A 163 3.42 -27.55 15.10
C HIS A 163 4.33 -26.41 14.60
N GLN A 164 5.65 -26.60 14.64
CA GLN A 164 6.58 -25.63 14.07
C GLN A 164 6.33 -25.38 12.58
N LEU A 165 6.02 -26.43 11.80
CA LEU A 165 5.70 -26.30 10.37
C LEU A 165 4.43 -25.46 10.16
N ILE A 166 3.41 -25.65 11.00
CA ILE A 166 2.17 -24.86 10.97
C ILE A 166 2.48 -23.39 11.30
N LEU A 167 3.29 -23.12 12.34
CA LEU A 167 3.71 -21.77 12.71
C LEU A 167 4.48 -21.08 11.58
N VAL A 168 5.43 -21.78 10.94
CA VAL A 168 6.17 -21.28 9.76
C VAL A 168 5.23 -20.97 8.60
N GLY A 169 4.29 -21.87 8.32
CA GLY A 169 3.28 -21.66 7.27
C GLY A 169 2.42 -20.42 7.55
N MET A 170 1.93 -20.28 8.78
CA MET A 170 1.15 -19.13 9.22
C MET A 170 1.93 -17.82 9.11
N ALA A 171 3.17 -17.78 9.62
CA ALA A 171 4.04 -16.60 9.54
C ALA A 171 4.32 -16.20 8.07
N SER A 172 4.53 -17.18 7.21
CA SER A 172 4.76 -16.96 5.77
C SER A 172 3.51 -16.38 5.09
N VAL A 173 2.33 -16.93 5.34
CA VAL A 173 1.07 -16.41 4.80
C VAL A 173 0.80 -14.99 5.29
N ARG A 174 0.95 -14.72 6.61
CA ARG A 174 0.82 -13.35 7.15
C ARG A 174 1.79 -12.37 6.51
N SER A 175 3.05 -12.76 6.32
CA SER A 175 4.06 -11.92 5.66
C SER A 175 3.67 -11.59 4.21
N LEU A 176 3.14 -12.57 3.45
CA LEU A 176 2.67 -12.35 2.08
C LEU A 176 1.44 -11.44 2.04
N LEU A 177 0.48 -11.65 2.95
CA LEU A 177 -0.71 -10.80 3.06
C LEU A 177 -0.33 -9.36 3.42
N LEU A 178 0.59 -9.15 4.36
CA LEU A 178 1.09 -7.83 4.73
C LEU A 178 1.68 -7.09 3.53
N VAL A 179 2.56 -7.74 2.76
CA VAL A 179 3.19 -7.12 1.58
C VAL A 179 2.14 -6.81 0.51
N TYR A 180 1.24 -7.75 0.25
CA TYR A 180 0.18 -7.58 -0.73
C TYR A 180 -0.79 -6.45 -0.35
N LEU A 181 -1.27 -6.44 0.90
CA LEU A 181 -2.15 -5.39 1.42
C LEU A 181 -1.43 -4.05 1.47
N GLY A 182 -0.16 -4.01 1.87
CA GLY A 182 0.63 -2.78 1.85
C GLY A 182 0.72 -2.15 0.47
N TYR A 183 1.02 -2.94 -0.56
CA TYR A 183 1.08 -2.46 -1.93
C TYR A 183 -0.30 -2.09 -2.47
N SER A 184 -1.26 -3.02 -2.42
CA SER A 184 -2.60 -2.83 -3.00
C SER A 184 -3.41 -1.77 -2.27
N GLY A 185 -3.36 -1.74 -0.93
CA GLY A 185 -4.05 -0.77 -0.09
C GLY A 185 -3.53 0.66 -0.29
N THR A 186 -2.21 0.84 -0.43
CA THR A 186 -1.61 2.14 -0.75
C THR A 186 -2.09 2.63 -2.12
N TYR A 187 -2.02 1.77 -3.15
CA TYR A 187 -2.48 2.13 -4.49
C TYR A 187 -3.98 2.44 -4.51
N PHE A 188 -4.77 1.65 -3.79
CA PHE A 188 -6.21 1.84 -3.68
C PHE A 188 -6.55 3.20 -3.04
N LEU A 189 -5.93 3.55 -1.90
CA LEU A 189 -6.13 4.85 -1.23
C LEU A 189 -5.75 6.03 -2.12
N LEU A 190 -4.65 5.92 -2.88
CA LEU A 190 -4.17 6.97 -3.77
C LEU A 190 -5.07 7.18 -5.01
N SER A 191 -5.78 6.14 -5.46
CA SER A 191 -6.63 6.20 -6.65
C SER A 191 -7.96 6.94 -6.47
N ASN A 192 -8.40 7.13 -5.22
CA ASN A 192 -9.69 7.72 -4.91
C ASN A 192 -9.64 9.25 -4.96
N GLN A 193 -10.63 9.86 -5.61
CA GLN A 193 -10.72 11.31 -5.85
C GLN A 193 -11.70 12.01 -4.88
N SER A 194 -12.49 11.23 -4.13
CA SER A 194 -13.50 11.73 -3.20
C SER A 194 -13.06 11.52 -1.75
N TYR A 195 -13.26 12.55 -0.91
CA TYR A 195 -12.93 12.50 0.53
C TYR A 195 -13.71 11.41 1.27
N ILE A 196 -15.00 11.26 0.96
CA ILE A 196 -15.89 10.29 1.62
C ILE A 196 -15.44 8.88 1.27
N ASP A 197 -15.15 8.63 -0.01
CA ASP A 197 -14.72 7.32 -0.48
C ASP A 197 -13.37 6.96 0.13
N LEU A 198 -12.46 7.93 0.24
CA LEU A 198 -11.14 7.72 0.84
C LEU A 198 -11.23 7.34 2.32
N LEU A 199 -12.14 7.95 3.09
CA LEU A 199 -12.40 7.58 4.49
C LEU A 199 -12.99 6.17 4.60
N LEU A 200 -14.02 5.87 3.81
CA LEU A 200 -14.67 4.56 3.83
C LEU A 200 -13.71 3.43 3.42
N ASN A 201 -12.86 3.70 2.42
CA ASN A 201 -11.84 2.77 1.97
C ASN A 201 -10.74 2.54 3.01
N ALA A 202 -10.30 3.59 3.71
CA ALA A 202 -9.36 3.45 4.80
C ALA A 202 -9.94 2.66 5.98
N LEU A 203 -11.20 2.89 6.33
CA LEU A 203 -11.90 2.14 7.36
C LEU A 203 -12.04 0.66 6.99
N ALA A 204 -12.40 0.36 5.74
CA ALA A 204 -12.49 -1.02 5.26
C ALA A 204 -11.13 -1.73 5.32
N LEU A 205 -10.04 -1.03 4.97
CA LEU A 205 -8.68 -1.57 5.08
C LEU A 205 -8.26 -1.82 6.54
N ALA A 206 -8.65 -0.95 7.48
CA ALA A 206 -8.41 -1.17 8.90
C ALA A 206 -9.16 -2.41 9.42
N PHE A 207 -10.42 -2.59 9.01
CA PHE A 207 -11.22 -3.76 9.39
C PHE A 207 -10.62 -5.09 8.92
N ILE A 208 -9.92 -5.11 7.79
CA ILE A 208 -9.23 -6.33 7.31
C ILE A 208 -8.15 -6.79 8.30
N PHE A 209 -7.48 -5.87 9.00
CA PHE A 209 -6.49 -6.23 10.02
C PHE A 209 -7.12 -6.67 11.34
N GLU A 210 -8.35 -6.25 11.65
CA GLU A 210 -9.06 -6.70 12.87
C GLU A 210 -9.77 -8.05 12.66
N LEU A 211 -9.88 -8.50 11.41
CA LEU A 211 -10.65 -9.70 11.05
C LEU A 211 -10.02 -10.99 11.62
N ASP A 212 -8.69 -11.08 11.73
CA ASP A 212 -8.03 -12.27 12.27
C ASP A 212 -8.27 -12.42 13.78
N GLU A 213 -8.21 -11.32 14.54
CA GLU A 213 -8.57 -11.27 15.95
C GLU A 213 -10.05 -11.60 16.14
N PHE A 214 -10.92 -11.06 15.29
CA PHE A 214 -12.33 -11.42 15.27
C PHE A 214 -12.51 -12.92 15.03
N LEU A 215 -11.88 -13.50 14.01
CA LEU A 215 -11.98 -14.93 13.72
C LEU A 215 -11.44 -15.78 14.88
N TYR A 216 -10.35 -15.39 15.52
CA TYR A 216 -9.85 -16.06 16.72
C TYR A 216 -10.89 -16.03 17.84
N ASN A 217 -11.51 -14.87 18.05
CA ASN A 217 -12.55 -14.71 19.05
C ASN A 217 -13.81 -15.54 18.78
N PHE A 218 -14.18 -15.77 17.52
CA PHE A 218 -15.35 -16.58 17.17
C PHE A 218 -15.08 -18.07 17.02
N LEU A 219 -13.92 -18.46 16.49
CA LEU A 219 -13.61 -19.85 16.16
C LEU A 219 -13.04 -20.63 17.34
N VAL A 220 -12.38 -19.96 18.30
CA VAL A 220 -11.79 -20.63 19.46
C VAL A 220 -12.81 -20.65 20.62
N PRO A 221 -13.20 -21.83 21.13
CA PRO A 221 -14.11 -21.93 22.27
C PRO A 221 -13.51 -21.28 23.53
N GLU A 222 -14.35 -20.65 24.36
CA GLU A 222 -13.95 -19.97 25.61
C GLU A 222 -13.12 -20.86 26.54
N ALA A 223 -13.51 -22.13 26.72
CA ALA A 223 -12.75 -23.08 27.53
C ALA A 223 -11.31 -23.33 27.04
N THR A 224 -11.02 -23.09 25.76
CA THR A 224 -9.65 -23.17 25.22
C THR A 224 -8.92 -21.85 25.43
N LYS A 225 -9.61 -20.71 25.33
CA LYS A 225 -9.05 -19.39 25.66
C LYS A 225 -8.66 -19.32 27.13
N ASP A 226 -9.50 -19.77 28.05
CA ASP A 226 -9.20 -19.81 29.49
C ASP A 226 -7.95 -20.67 29.80
N LYS A 227 -7.77 -21.76 29.03
CA LYS A 227 -6.57 -22.59 29.12
C LYS A 227 -5.34 -21.89 28.57
N LEU A 228 -5.46 -21.13 27.49
CA LEU A 228 -4.37 -20.33 26.91
C LEU A 228 -3.99 -19.17 27.85
N ASP A 229 -4.96 -18.50 28.46
CA ASP A 229 -4.76 -17.36 29.37
C ASP A 229 -4.16 -17.77 30.72
N SER A 230 -4.33 -19.03 31.12
CA SER A 230 -3.69 -19.62 32.30
C SER A 230 -2.27 -20.14 32.05
N LEU A 231 -1.78 -20.13 30.81
CA LEU A 231 -0.39 -20.48 30.51
C LEU A 231 0.55 -19.38 30.96
N ALA A 232 1.67 -19.77 31.58
CA ALA A 232 2.73 -18.84 31.89
C ALA A 232 3.32 -18.26 30.59
N PRO A 233 3.70 -16.96 30.55
CA PRO A 233 4.32 -16.35 29.38
C PRO A 233 5.54 -17.16 28.91
N LEU A 234 5.63 -17.42 27.60
CA LEU A 234 6.76 -18.13 27.01
C LEU A 234 8.04 -17.32 27.17
N THR A 235 9.04 -17.92 27.83
CA THR A 235 10.37 -17.31 27.99
C THR A 235 11.34 -17.93 26.99
N TYR A 236 11.97 -17.10 26.17
CA TYR A 236 13.02 -17.53 25.24
C TYR A 236 14.05 -16.40 25.04
N LYS A 237 15.26 -16.77 24.64
CA LYS A 237 16.31 -15.80 24.30
C LYS A 237 16.03 -15.24 22.91
N SER A 238 15.45 -14.04 22.83
CA SER A 238 15.17 -13.35 21.57
C SER A 238 16.45 -13.01 20.83
N SER A 239 16.42 -13.09 19.49
CA SER A 239 17.52 -12.64 18.64
C SER A 239 17.46 -11.15 18.32
N LEU A 240 16.36 -10.49 18.71
CA LEU A 240 16.18 -9.06 18.52
C LEU A 240 17.09 -8.27 19.49
N PRO A 241 17.68 -7.15 19.03
CA PRO A 241 18.59 -6.36 19.86
C PRO A 241 17.84 -5.74 21.05
N ALA A 242 18.00 -6.35 22.23
CA ALA A 242 17.39 -5.86 23.47
C ALA A 242 18.08 -4.57 23.99
N THR A 243 19.34 -4.35 23.62
CA THR A 243 20.18 -3.25 24.12
C THR A 243 20.78 -2.42 22.97
N GLY A 244 21.10 -1.16 23.26
CA GLY A 244 21.79 -0.25 22.35
C GLY A 244 20.92 0.47 21.31
N CYS A 245 21.55 0.97 20.24
CA CYS A 245 20.91 1.77 19.18
C CYS A 245 19.85 0.97 18.38
N GLY A 246 20.00 -0.35 18.29
CA GLY A 246 19.01 -1.23 17.65
C GLY A 246 17.62 -1.14 18.31
N ARG A 247 17.56 -0.96 19.63
CA ARG A 247 16.30 -0.76 20.35
C ARG A 247 15.62 0.56 19.99
N ILE A 248 16.39 1.61 19.72
CA ILE A 248 15.87 2.91 19.28
C ILE A 248 15.30 2.79 17.87
N LEU A 249 16.00 2.08 16.98
CA LEU A 249 15.50 1.79 15.63
C LEU A 249 14.26 0.90 15.64
N LEU A 250 14.04 0.08 16.66
CA LEU A 250 12.80 -0.71 16.84
C LEU A 250 11.73 0.02 17.66
N ALA A 251 11.99 1.24 18.11
CA ALA A 251 11.06 1.96 18.96
C ALA A 251 9.90 2.57 18.15
N LYS A 252 8.67 2.22 18.54
CA LYS A 252 7.42 2.64 17.88
C LYS A 252 7.31 4.17 17.69
N TYR A 253 7.78 4.95 18.66
CA TYR A 253 7.64 6.40 18.65
C TYR A 253 8.44 7.06 17.50
N LEU A 254 9.61 6.53 17.16
CA LEU A 254 10.49 7.14 16.17
C LEU A 254 9.95 6.93 14.74
N TRP A 255 9.45 5.72 14.47
CA TRP A 255 8.78 5.39 13.21
C TRP A 255 7.49 6.18 13.05
N GLY A 256 6.63 6.15 14.06
CA GLY A 256 5.32 6.81 14.02
C GLY A 256 5.38 8.32 13.88
N MET A 257 6.30 8.98 14.59
CA MET A 257 6.32 10.44 14.64
C MET A 257 7.03 11.10 13.46
N PHE A 258 8.13 10.51 12.96
CA PHE A 258 8.97 11.16 11.95
C PHE A 258 9.00 10.41 10.62
N PHE A 259 9.28 9.10 10.64
CA PHE A 259 9.49 8.36 9.40
C PHE A 259 8.20 8.18 8.60
N ILE A 260 7.12 7.74 9.26
CA ILE A 260 5.84 7.45 8.60
C ILE A 260 5.24 8.73 7.96
N PRO A 261 5.15 9.89 8.63
CA PRO A 261 4.64 11.11 7.99
C PRO A 261 5.47 11.58 6.78
N VAL A 262 6.80 11.50 6.88
CA VAL A 262 7.69 11.87 5.76
C VAL A 262 7.51 10.91 4.59
N LEU A 263 7.44 9.60 4.85
CA LEU A 263 7.17 8.59 3.83
C LEU A 263 5.81 8.79 3.17
N SER A 264 4.74 9.01 3.94
CA SER A 264 3.40 9.27 3.43
C SER A 264 3.36 10.51 2.54
N TRP A 265 3.97 11.62 2.99
CA TRP A 265 4.06 12.84 2.19
C TRP A 265 4.82 12.61 0.88
N PHE A 266 5.95 11.91 0.94
CA PHE A 266 6.75 11.58 -0.23
C PHE A 266 5.99 10.70 -1.23
N VAL A 267 5.25 9.69 -0.76
CA VAL A 267 4.43 8.82 -1.61
C VAL A 267 3.31 9.60 -2.30
N VAL A 268 2.59 10.47 -1.58
CA VAL A 268 1.55 11.33 -2.17
C VAL A 268 2.15 12.27 -3.21
N TRP A 269 3.29 12.89 -2.90
CA TRP A 269 4.01 13.76 -3.82
C TRP A 269 4.42 13.03 -5.11
N CYS A 270 5.01 11.84 -4.98
CA CYS A 270 5.41 11.03 -6.12
C CYS A 270 4.21 10.60 -6.96
N HIS A 271 3.12 10.16 -6.32
CA HIS A 271 1.89 9.77 -6.99
C HIS A 271 1.28 10.95 -7.77
N ASP A 272 1.18 12.11 -7.13
CA ASP A 272 0.64 13.31 -7.75
C ASP A 272 1.47 13.74 -8.98
N SER A 273 2.79 13.74 -8.86
CA SER A 273 3.69 14.12 -9.95
C SER A 273 3.64 13.14 -11.13
N ASN A 274 3.64 11.83 -10.84
CA ASN A 274 3.74 10.80 -11.87
C ASN A 274 2.39 10.40 -12.50
N HIS A 275 1.27 10.56 -11.80
CA HIS A 275 -0.04 10.09 -12.25
C HIS A 275 -1.08 11.21 -12.34
N THR A 276 -1.27 11.99 -11.27
CA THR A 276 -2.35 13.00 -11.21
C THR A 276 -2.10 14.16 -12.17
N VAL A 277 -0.90 14.76 -12.16
CA VAL A 277 -0.54 15.89 -13.04
C VAL A 277 -0.64 15.54 -14.53
N PRO A 278 -0.06 14.43 -15.04
CA PRO A 278 -0.22 14.10 -16.45
C PRO A 278 -1.66 13.78 -16.83
N MET A 279 -2.43 13.12 -15.95
CA MET A 279 -3.87 12.90 -16.18
C MET A 279 -4.64 14.22 -16.27
N LEU A 280 -4.37 15.18 -15.38
CA LEU A 280 -5.00 16.51 -15.41
C LEU A 280 -4.66 17.25 -16.71
N LYS A 281 -3.39 17.24 -17.14
CA LYS A 281 -2.97 17.86 -18.41
C LYS A 281 -3.64 17.21 -19.62
N ALA A 282 -3.76 15.88 -19.62
CA ALA A 282 -4.45 15.14 -20.67
C ALA A 282 -5.95 15.49 -20.72
N LEU A 283 -6.62 15.56 -19.56
CA LEU A 283 -8.02 15.96 -19.46
C LEU A 283 -8.23 17.43 -19.84
N GLN A 284 -7.34 18.34 -19.46
CA GLN A 284 -7.40 19.75 -19.88
C GLN A 284 -7.32 19.88 -21.41
N CYS A 285 -6.39 19.18 -22.06
CA CYS A 285 -6.34 19.19 -23.52
C CYS A 285 -7.58 18.54 -24.16
N ALA A 286 -8.05 17.41 -23.63
CA ALA A 286 -9.19 16.70 -24.21
C ALA A 286 -10.53 17.44 -24.02
N CYS A 287 -10.76 18.05 -22.85
CA CYS A 287 -12.03 18.66 -22.48
C CYS A 287 -12.09 20.15 -22.81
N MET A 288 -11.00 20.90 -22.55
CA MET A 288 -10.94 22.36 -22.73
C MET A 288 -10.24 22.77 -24.02
N GLN A 289 -9.50 21.87 -24.67
CA GLN A 289 -8.61 22.21 -25.80
C GLN A 289 -7.56 23.26 -25.42
N GLU A 290 -7.07 23.20 -24.17
CA GLU A 290 -6.07 24.12 -23.63
C GLU A 290 -4.75 23.41 -23.30
N GLY A 291 -3.65 24.17 -23.29
CA GLY A 291 -2.33 23.75 -22.83
C GLY A 291 -1.26 23.68 -23.93
N ASP A 292 0.00 23.87 -23.54
CA ASP A 292 1.15 24.04 -24.46
C ASP A 292 1.42 22.83 -25.36
N ARG A 293 1.01 21.63 -24.92
CA ARG A 293 1.18 20.37 -25.67
C ARG A 293 -0.11 19.91 -26.34
N CYS A 294 -1.16 20.73 -26.34
CA CYS A 294 -2.43 20.37 -26.93
C CYS A 294 -2.48 20.75 -28.41
N LEU A 295 -2.61 19.76 -29.31
CA LEU A 295 -2.64 20.00 -30.75
C LEU A 295 -3.80 20.94 -31.16
N ALA A 296 -4.97 20.78 -30.53
CA ALA A 296 -6.12 21.65 -30.81
C ALA A 296 -5.85 23.10 -30.39
N ALA A 297 -5.22 23.32 -29.24
CA ALA A 297 -4.83 24.65 -28.78
C ALA A 297 -3.84 25.32 -29.73
N ALA A 298 -2.88 24.55 -30.26
CA ALA A 298 -1.89 25.03 -31.22
C ALA A 298 -2.48 25.34 -32.61
N MET A 299 -3.56 24.63 -33.01
CA MET A 299 -4.19 24.79 -34.33
C MET A 299 -5.15 25.97 -34.41
N PHE A 300 -5.85 26.30 -33.31
CA PHE A 300 -6.85 27.38 -33.26
C PHE A 300 -6.35 28.58 -32.45
N ASP A 301 -5.11 28.97 -32.68
CA ASP A 301 -4.50 30.11 -32.00
C ASP A 301 -5.04 31.46 -32.53
N LYS A 302 -4.61 32.56 -31.92
CA LYS A 302 -5.03 33.90 -32.35
C LYS A 302 -4.63 34.17 -33.81
N SER A 303 -3.47 33.71 -34.24
CA SER A 303 -2.98 33.96 -35.60
C SER A 303 -3.86 33.28 -36.64
N TRP A 304 -4.35 32.06 -36.35
CA TRP A 304 -5.35 31.38 -37.17
C TRP A 304 -6.65 32.19 -37.30
N TRP A 305 -7.17 32.74 -36.21
CA TRP A 305 -8.37 33.59 -36.25
C TRP A 305 -8.15 34.88 -37.04
N ASP A 306 -7.03 35.56 -36.83
CA ASP A 306 -6.69 36.79 -37.55
C ASP A 306 -6.60 36.52 -39.07
N ALA A 307 -5.98 35.39 -39.47
CA ALA A 307 -5.91 34.95 -40.85
C ALA A 307 -7.29 34.59 -41.43
N TYR A 308 -8.10 33.83 -40.68
CA TYR A 308 -9.47 33.49 -41.07
C TYR A 308 -10.33 34.74 -41.30
N TRP A 309 -10.26 35.73 -40.41
CA TRP A 309 -11.00 36.98 -40.56
C TRP A 309 -10.53 37.79 -41.77
N ALA A 310 -9.23 37.82 -42.03
CA ALA A 310 -8.68 38.47 -43.22
C ALA A 310 -9.20 37.81 -44.52
N GLU A 311 -9.21 36.49 -44.60
CA GLU A 311 -9.73 35.75 -45.75
C GLU A 311 -11.24 35.98 -45.96
N MET A 312 -12.01 35.91 -44.87
CA MET A 312 -13.46 36.17 -44.91
C MET A 312 -13.79 37.61 -45.33
N ALA A 313 -12.97 38.59 -44.95
CA ALA A 313 -13.13 39.97 -45.40
C ALA A 313 -12.95 40.10 -46.92
N VAL A 314 -11.97 39.40 -47.50
CA VAL A 314 -11.73 39.39 -48.96
C VAL A 314 -12.88 38.70 -49.70
N LEU A 315 -13.34 37.55 -49.21
CA LEU A 315 -14.47 36.83 -49.83
C LEU A 315 -15.75 37.68 -49.82
N ARG A 316 -16.02 38.37 -48.71
CA ARG A 316 -17.17 39.29 -48.61
C ARG A 316 -17.05 40.45 -49.60
N ALA A 317 -15.87 41.02 -49.79
CA ALA A 317 -15.64 42.11 -50.75
C ALA A 317 -15.81 41.69 -52.22
N ARG A 318 -15.73 40.39 -52.54
CA ARG A 318 -15.93 39.86 -53.90
C ARG A 318 -17.37 39.43 -54.20
N GLY A 319 -18.17 39.17 -53.16
CA GLY A 319 -19.54 38.68 -53.27
C GLY A 319 -20.63 39.77 -53.23
N THR A 320 -20.22 41.03 -53.19
CA THR A 320 -21.07 42.24 -53.27
C THR A 320 -20.69 43.04 -54.49
#